data_AF-F0T5Z1-F1
#
_entry.id   AF-F0T5Z1-F1
#
_cell.length_a   1.000
_cell.length_b   1.000
_cell.length_c   1.000
_cell.angle_alpha   90.00
_cell.angle_beta   90.00
_cell.angle_gamma   90.00
#
_symmetry.space_group_name_H-M   'P 1'
#
loop_
_entity.id
_entity.type
_entity.pdbx_description
1 polymer ?
#
loop_
_entity_poly.entity_id
_entity_poly.type
_entity_poly.pdbx_seq_one_letter_code
_entity_poly.pdbx_strand_id
1 'polypeptide(L)'
;MRLYFKYIIIGFIIAATTSFVLGYFSSILGGLVVGYLIADDYMDGAINGAIASAIVGLLYGVFYLLLFSRIFNTYGVSGGFEYVGIIFIAIAAIFAGLILGGIGGAAGVFIKEQSEIRNMQQNGVTSRKEDDGYLVCTNCNAYYKLQPNESPEDFNDECECGGKFRYYSNIDWLSKEEN
;
A
#
# COMPACT_ATOMS: atom_id res chain seq x y z
N MET A 1 -12.23 12.99 13.88
CA MET A 1 -11.69 11.74 14.43
C MET A 1 -12.76 10.67 14.37
N ARG A 2 -12.60 9.70 13.47
CA ARG A 2 -13.46 8.52 13.36
C ARG A 2 -12.71 7.29 13.85
N LEU A 3 -13.38 6.45 14.63
CA LEU A 3 -12.81 5.20 15.13
C LEU A 3 -13.32 4.04 14.27
N TYR A 4 -12.39 3.36 13.61
CA TYR A 4 -12.69 2.24 12.73
C TYR A 4 -12.32 0.92 13.44
N PHE A 5 -13.19 0.47 14.35
CA PHE A 5 -12.94 -0.69 15.20
C PHE A 5 -12.50 -1.95 14.45
N LYS A 6 -13.11 -2.24 13.29
CA LYS A 6 -12.72 -3.38 12.45
C LYS A 6 -11.24 -3.34 12.05
N TYR A 7 -10.72 -2.16 11.71
CA TYR A 7 -9.33 -2.00 11.29
C TYR A 7 -8.39 -1.95 12.48
N ILE A 8 -8.80 -1.35 13.60
CA ILE A 8 -8.06 -1.40 14.86
C ILE A 8 -7.80 -2.87 15.28
N ILE A 9 -8.82 -3.73 15.21
CA ILE A 9 -8.68 -5.16 15.53
C ILE A 9 -7.68 -5.84 14.59
N ILE A 10 -7.74 -5.57 13.28
CA ILE A 10 -6.79 -6.13 12.30
C ILE A 10 -5.36 -5.69 12.62
N GLY A 11 -5.14 -4.39 12.84
CA GLY A 11 -3.83 -3.84 13.19
C GLY A 11 -3.28 -4.42 14.49
N PHE A 12 -4.13 -4.58 15.49
CA PHE A 12 -3.79 -5.22 16.77
C PHE A 12 -3.33 -6.66 16.55
N ILE A 13 -4.07 -7.48 15.81
CA ILE A 13 -3.73 -8.89 15.55
C ILE A 13 -2.36 -8.97 14.84
N ILE A 14 -2.14 -8.15 13.82
CA ILE A 14 -0.89 -8.13 13.07
C ILE A 14 0.29 -7.71 13.96
N ALA A 15 0.15 -6.63 14.73
CA ALA A 15 1.19 -6.19 15.65
C ALA A 15 1.48 -7.25 16.73
N ALA A 16 0.45 -7.82 17.37
CA ALA A 16 0.61 -8.84 18.41
C ALA A 16 1.29 -10.12 17.88
N THR A 17 0.90 -10.59 16.69
CA THR A 17 1.49 -11.80 16.09
C THR A 17 2.94 -11.59 15.64
N THR A 18 3.27 -10.41 15.12
CA THR A 18 4.63 -10.10 14.66
C THR A 18 5.56 -9.62 15.78
N SER A 19 5.01 -9.23 16.93
CA SER A 19 5.76 -8.77 18.12
C SER A 19 6.79 -9.79 18.61
N PHE A 20 6.53 -11.09 18.44
CA PHE A 20 7.47 -12.14 18.84
C PHE A 20 8.79 -12.09 18.05
N VAL A 21 8.73 -11.65 16.79
CA VAL A 21 9.89 -11.61 15.88
C VAL A 21 10.50 -10.20 15.83
N LEU A 22 9.64 -9.18 15.77
CA LEU A 22 10.05 -7.81 15.48
C LEU A 22 10.11 -6.89 16.71
N GLY A 23 9.71 -7.39 17.89
CA GLY A 23 9.61 -6.59 19.11
C GLY A 23 8.75 -5.34 18.88
N TYR A 24 9.25 -4.17 19.28
CA TYR A 24 8.52 -2.90 19.17
C TYR A 24 8.30 -2.41 17.73
N PHE A 25 9.05 -2.91 16.74
CA PHE A 25 8.83 -2.54 15.33
C PHE A 25 7.50 -3.09 14.79
N SER A 26 6.92 -4.11 15.45
CA SER A 26 5.58 -4.61 15.13
C SER A 26 4.49 -3.55 15.25
N SER A 27 4.64 -2.58 16.16
CA SER A 27 3.71 -1.44 16.32
C SER A 27 3.66 -0.55 15.08
N ILE A 28 4.81 -0.35 14.42
CA ILE A 28 4.86 0.42 13.17
C ILE A 28 4.09 -0.33 12.08
N LEU A 29 4.30 -1.64 11.96
CA LEU A 29 3.60 -2.50 10.99
C LEU A 29 2.08 -2.52 11.23
N GLY A 30 1.65 -2.72 12.47
CA GLY A 30 0.23 -2.66 12.82
C GLY A 30 -0.40 -1.31 12.50
N GLY A 31 0.28 -0.22 12.88
CA GLY A 31 -0.13 1.14 12.52
C GLY A 31 -0.22 1.34 11.00
N LEU A 32 0.81 0.91 10.26
CA LEU A 32 0.88 1.03 8.80
C LEU A 32 -0.28 0.32 8.11
N VAL A 33 -0.62 -0.89 8.54
CA VAL A 33 -1.78 -1.60 8.00
C VAL A 33 -3.07 -0.86 8.29
N VAL A 34 -3.26 -0.35 9.52
CA VAL A 34 -4.46 0.43 9.87
C VAL A 34 -4.60 1.68 8.99
N GLY A 35 -3.51 2.44 8.84
CA GLY A 35 -3.48 3.63 8.00
C GLY A 35 -3.82 3.33 6.55
N TYR A 36 -3.23 2.27 6.00
CA TYR A 36 -3.48 1.81 4.63
C TYR A 36 -4.93 1.35 4.43
N LEU A 37 -5.61 0.85 5.46
CA LEU A 37 -7.02 0.43 5.33
C LEU A 37 -8.02 1.60 5.44
N ILE A 38 -7.65 2.70 6.10
CA ILE A 38 -8.55 3.84 6.35
C ILE A 38 -8.50 4.88 5.22
N ALA A 39 -7.31 5.32 4.79
CA ALA A 39 -7.04 6.30 3.70
C ALA A 39 -7.81 7.62 3.61
N ASP A 40 -8.88 7.82 4.36
CA ASP A 40 -9.71 9.02 4.23
C ASP A 40 -8.97 10.28 4.75
N ASP A 41 -8.19 10.15 5.83
CA ASP A 41 -7.49 11.24 6.51
C ASP A 41 -6.23 10.72 7.24
N TYR A 42 -5.13 11.46 7.16
CA TYR A 42 -3.89 11.22 7.91
C TYR A 42 -4.13 11.17 9.43
N MET A 43 -4.97 12.06 9.96
CA MET A 43 -5.29 12.10 11.39
C MET A 43 -6.03 10.84 11.82
N ASP A 44 -7.02 10.40 11.05
CA ASP A 44 -7.75 9.16 11.36
C ASP A 44 -6.80 7.94 11.26
N GLY A 45 -5.93 7.88 10.26
CA GLY A 45 -4.91 6.84 10.16
C GLY A 45 -3.97 6.79 11.37
N ALA A 46 -3.39 7.94 11.75
CA ALA A 46 -2.48 8.05 12.88
C ALA A 46 -3.16 7.66 14.21
N ILE A 47 -4.36 8.16 14.47
CA ILE A 47 -5.08 7.91 15.73
C ILE A 47 -5.47 6.44 15.85
N ASN A 48 -6.05 5.85 14.81
CA ASN A 48 -6.44 4.44 14.85
C ASN A 48 -5.20 3.52 14.95
N GLY A 49 -4.09 3.87 14.28
CA GLY A 49 -2.82 3.15 14.36
C GLY A 49 -2.18 3.23 15.75
N ALA A 50 -2.22 4.41 16.39
CA ALA A 50 -1.76 4.60 17.76
C ALA A 50 -2.59 3.79 18.76
N ILE A 51 -3.91 3.79 18.62
CA ILE A 51 -4.82 3.00 19.49
C ILE A 51 -4.53 1.50 19.36
N ALA A 52 -4.43 0.99 18.13
CA ALA A 52 -4.13 -0.43 17.89
C ALA A 52 -2.81 -0.85 18.57
N SER A 53 -1.77 -0.02 18.47
CA SER A 53 -0.45 -0.28 19.03
C SER A 53 -0.39 -0.10 20.55
N ALA A 54 -1.18 0.83 21.10
CA ALA A 54 -1.28 1.02 22.56
C ALA A 54 -1.88 -0.20 23.25
N ILE A 55 -2.86 -0.86 22.62
CA ILE A 55 -3.44 -2.11 23.13
C ILE A 55 -2.37 -3.20 23.22
N VAL A 56 -1.52 -3.33 22.20
CA VAL A 56 -0.38 -4.26 22.21
C VAL A 56 0.60 -3.90 23.33
N GLY A 57 0.99 -2.63 23.44
CA GLY A 57 1.88 -2.15 24.49
C GLY A 57 1.35 -2.43 25.91
N LEU A 58 0.04 -2.29 26.13
CA LEU A 58 -0.60 -2.59 27.40
C LEU A 58 -0.57 -4.10 27.71
N LEU A 59 -0.94 -4.95 26.75
CA LEU A 59 -0.92 -6.40 26.94
C LEU A 59 0.49 -6.93 27.19
N TYR A 60 1.47 -6.48 26.41
CA TYR A 60 2.87 -6.86 26.60
C TYR A 60 3.44 -6.27 27.89
N GLY A 61 3.08 -5.03 28.25
CA GLY A 61 3.48 -4.43 29.52
C GLY A 61 3.00 -5.24 30.72
N VAL A 62 1.73 -5.66 30.72
CA VAL A 62 1.17 -6.54 31.76
C VAL A 62 1.86 -7.91 31.74
N PHE A 63 2.09 -8.48 30.56
CA PHE A 63 2.79 -9.76 30.42
C PHE A 63 4.21 -9.70 30.98
N TYR A 64 4.97 -8.66 30.65
CA TYR A 64 6.32 -8.44 31.18
C TYR A 64 6.28 -8.22 32.69
N LEU A 65 5.35 -7.42 33.22
CA LEU A 65 5.16 -7.25 34.67
C LEU A 65 4.99 -8.60 35.40
N LEU A 66 4.14 -9.48 34.86
CA LEU A 66 3.89 -10.80 35.45
C LEU A 66 5.09 -11.73 35.34
N LEU A 67 5.78 -11.75 34.19
CA LEU A 67 6.98 -12.56 33.98
C LEU A 67 8.12 -12.11 34.90
N PHE A 68 8.39 -10.82 34.93
CA PHE A 68 9.52 -10.26 35.68
C PHE A 68 9.32 -10.38 37.19
N SER A 69 8.08 -10.26 37.67
CA SER A 69 7.73 -10.55 39.07
C SER A 69 8.09 -12.00 39.47
N ARG A 70 7.89 -12.97 38.57
CA ARG A 70 8.29 -14.38 38.83
C ARG A 70 9.80 -14.56 38.85
N ILE A 71 10.50 -13.90 37.94
CA ILE A 71 11.96 -13.96 37.81
C ILE A 71 12.61 -13.40 39.08
N PHE A 72 12.26 -12.19 39.51
CA PHE A 72 12.89 -11.57 40.68
C PHE A 72 12.67 -12.34 41.98
N ASN A 73 11.45 -12.87 42.18
CA ASN A 73 11.16 -13.74 43.31
C ASN A 73 12.06 -14.98 43.34
N THR A 74 12.32 -15.57 42.16
CA THR A 74 13.22 -16.73 42.03
C THR A 74 14.67 -16.40 42.41
N TYR A 75 15.14 -15.19 42.13
CA TYR A 75 16.53 -14.77 42.43
C TYR A 75 16.69 -14.11 43.80
N GLY A 76 15.66 -14.10 44.64
CA GLY A 76 15.72 -13.54 46.00
C GLY A 76 15.96 -12.02 46.05
N VAL A 77 15.72 -11.33 44.93
CA VAL A 77 15.78 -9.87 44.89
C VAL A 77 14.51 -9.36 45.58
N SER A 78 14.69 -8.59 46.66
CA SER A 78 13.59 -8.13 47.49
C SER A 78 13.75 -6.63 47.78
N GLY A 79 12.83 -5.84 47.24
CA GLY A 79 12.76 -4.41 47.51
C GLY A 79 11.72 -3.69 46.63
N GLY A 80 11.09 -2.65 47.17
CA GLY A 80 10.08 -1.85 46.45
C GLY A 80 10.62 -1.15 45.19
N PHE A 81 11.93 -0.95 45.08
CA PHE A 81 12.59 -0.29 43.94
C PHE A 81 12.47 -1.09 42.63
N GLU A 82 12.31 -2.41 42.68
CA GLU A 82 12.17 -3.26 41.49
C GLU A 82 10.83 -3.03 40.78
N TYR A 83 9.75 -2.92 41.55
CA TYR A 83 8.41 -2.64 41.02
C TYR A 83 8.35 -1.29 40.33
N VAL A 84 9.02 -0.28 40.89
CA VAL A 84 9.13 1.05 40.29
C VAL A 84 9.78 0.96 38.92
N GLY A 85 10.91 0.26 38.79
CA GLY A 85 11.61 0.08 37.52
C GLY A 85 10.76 -0.60 36.45
N ILE A 86 10.04 -1.67 36.79
CA ILE A 86 9.20 -2.38 35.82
C ILE A 86 8.00 -1.52 35.39
N ILE A 87 7.41 -0.76 36.31
CA ILE A 87 6.33 0.18 35.99
C ILE A 87 6.83 1.24 35.00
N PHE A 88 8.03 1.80 35.20
CA PHE A 88 8.62 2.76 34.26
C PHE A 88 8.83 2.15 32.87
N ILE A 89 9.33 0.91 32.78
CA ILE A 89 9.51 0.20 31.51
C ILE A 89 8.16 -0.04 30.83
N ALA A 90 7.14 -0.47 31.57
CA ALA A 90 5.80 -0.70 31.04
C ALA A 90 5.18 0.60 30.51
N ILE A 91 5.33 1.72 31.24
CA ILE A 91 4.87 3.04 30.79
C ILE A 91 5.61 3.45 29.52
N ALA A 92 6.94 3.33 29.49
CA ALA A 92 7.74 3.65 28.32
C ALA A 92 7.34 2.81 27.09
N ALA A 93 7.02 1.53 27.29
CA ALA A 93 6.53 0.63 26.24
C ALA A 93 5.20 1.11 25.63
N ILE A 94 4.26 1.57 26.47
CA ILE A 94 2.97 2.11 26.02
C ILE A 94 3.17 3.39 25.21
N PHE A 95 3.99 4.32 25.70
CA PHE A 95 4.31 5.54 24.98
C PHE A 95 5.02 5.26 23.65
N ALA A 96 5.98 4.33 23.63
CA ALA A 96 6.61 3.88 22.39
C ALA A 96 5.58 3.31 21.41
N GLY A 97 4.64 2.48 21.88
CA GLY A 97 3.55 1.95 21.07
C GLY A 97 2.66 3.03 20.48
N LEU A 98 2.28 4.05 21.26
CA LEU A 98 1.47 5.18 20.79
C LEU A 98 2.18 5.97 19.69
N ILE A 99 3.45 6.32 19.91
CA ILE A 99 4.23 7.11 18.96
C ILE A 99 4.47 6.33 17.68
N LEU A 100 4.98 5.10 17.80
CA LEU A 100 5.33 4.25 16.65
C LEU A 100 4.08 3.83 15.86
N GLY A 101 3.00 3.50 16.56
CA GLY A 101 1.71 3.17 15.94
C GLY A 101 1.10 4.36 15.20
N GLY A 102 1.23 5.57 15.75
CA GLY A 102 0.81 6.80 15.09
C GLY A 102 1.61 7.11 13.82
N ILE A 103 2.93 6.99 13.89
CA ILE A 103 3.83 7.14 12.73
C ILE A 103 3.48 6.12 11.65
N GLY A 104 3.32 4.85 12.04
CA GLY A 104 2.88 3.79 11.14
C GLY A 104 1.55 4.14 10.48
N GLY A 105 0.55 4.56 11.26
CA GLY A 105 -0.76 4.99 10.78
C GLY A 105 -0.70 6.10 9.72
N ALA A 106 0.06 7.15 9.98
CA ALA A 106 0.25 8.23 9.01
C ALA A 106 0.98 7.75 7.74
N ALA A 107 2.02 6.93 7.89
CA ALA A 107 2.75 6.37 6.76
C ALA A 107 1.88 5.43 5.91
N GLY A 108 0.98 4.67 6.53
CA GLY A 108 0.02 3.80 5.83
C GLY A 108 -0.93 4.58 4.93
N VAL A 109 -1.46 5.71 5.41
CA VAL A 109 -2.30 6.62 4.62
C VAL A 109 -1.50 7.18 3.43
N PHE A 110 -0.29 7.67 3.68
CA PHE A 110 0.59 8.18 2.63
C PHE A 110 0.86 7.15 1.53
N ILE A 111 1.17 5.91 1.90
CA ILE A 111 1.45 4.83 0.94
C ILE A 111 0.21 4.54 0.09
N LYS A 112 -0.99 4.51 0.68
CA LYS A 112 -2.21 4.28 -0.08
C LYS A 112 -2.49 5.43 -1.06
N GLU A 113 -2.38 6.67 -0.60
CA GLU A 113 -2.57 7.85 -1.45
C GLU A 113 -1.64 7.82 -2.67
N GLN A 114 -0.36 7.50 -2.47
CA GLN A 114 0.60 7.38 -3.57
C GLN A 114 0.27 6.22 -4.52
N SER A 115 -0.23 5.10 -3.99
CA SER A 115 -0.63 3.96 -4.83
C SER A 115 -1.83 4.27 -5.72
N GLU A 116 -2.80 5.06 -5.22
CA GLU A 116 -3.97 5.47 -5.98
C GLU A 116 -3.60 6.47 -7.09
N ILE A 117 -2.75 7.47 -6.79
CA ILE A 117 -2.24 8.41 -7.80
C ILE A 117 -1.47 7.66 -8.90
N ARG A 118 -0.61 6.71 -8.52
CA ARG A 118 0.13 5.88 -9.48
C ARG A 118 -0.81 5.07 -10.38
N ASN A 119 -1.85 4.46 -9.81
CA ASN A 119 -2.82 3.68 -10.57
C ASN A 119 -3.62 4.56 -11.55
N MET A 120 -3.97 5.80 -11.16
CA MET A 120 -4.63 6.75 -12.06
C MET A 120 -3.73 7.15 -13.24
N GLN A 121 -2.44 7.40 -12.98
CA GLN A 121 -1.47 7.68 -14.04
C GLN A 121 -1.30 6.49 -14.98
N GLN A 122 -1.18 5.28 -14.44
CA GLN A 122 -1.03 4.07 -15.24
C GLN A 122 -2.26 3.82 -16.10
N ASN A 123 -3.48 3.99 -15.56
CA ASN A 123 -4.72 3.86 -16.32
C ASN A 123 -4.82 4.90 -17.46
N GLY A 124 -4.36 6.13 -17.23
CA GLY A 124 -4.32 7.18 -18.28
C GLY A 124 -3.19 7.02 -19.31
N VAL A 125 -2.22 6.13 -19.03
CA VAL A 125 -1.18 5.73 -19.98
C VAL A 125 -1.62 4.49 -20.74
N THR A 126 -2.23 3.49 -20.09
CA THR A 126 -2.80 2.33 -20.78
C THR A 126 -3.94 2.74 -21.71
N SER A 127 -4.77 3.71 -21.32
CA SER A 127 -5.81 4.26 -22.21
C SER A 127 -5.27 5.03 -23.42
N ARG A 128 -3.98 5.43 -23.42
CA ARG A 128 -3.30 6.04 -24.59
C ARG A 128 -2.48 5.04 -25.38
N LYS A 129 -2.22 3.85 -24.83
CA LYS A 129 -1.43 2.81 -25.47
C LYS A 129 -2.28 1.75 -26.19
N GLU A 130 -3.61 1.86 -26.09
CA GLU A 130 -4.60 1.04 -26.82
C GLU A 130 -5.12 1.71 -28.11
N ASP A 131 -4.49 2.79 -28.58
CA ASP A 131 -4.67 3.20 -29.97
C ASP A 131 -3.78 2.31 -30.83
N ASP A 132 -4.26 1.08 -31.05
CA ASP A 132 -3.76 0.19 -32.10
C ASP A 132 -3.94 0.91 -33.45
N GLY A 133 -2.92 1.65 -33.87
CA GLY A 133 -2.96 2.36 -35.13
C GLY A 133 -3.02 1.38 -36.31
N TYR A 134 -3.56 1.88 -37.42
CA TYR A 134 -3.72 1.12 -38.65
C TYR A 134 -2.81 1.72 -39.73
N LEU A 135 -2.10 0.85 -40.44
CA LEU A 135 -1.45 1.20 -41.70
C LEU A 135 -2.41 0.85 -42.83
N VAL A 136 -2.92 1.86 -43.55
CA VAL A 136 -3.87 1.67 -44.66
C VAL A 136 -3.20 2.07 -45.97
N CYS A 137 -3.26 1.18 -46.96
CA CYS A 137 -2.76 1.47 -48.29
C CYS A 137 -3.71 2.41 -49.03
N THR A 138 -3.20 3.52 -49.56
CA THR A 138 -4.02 4.51 -50.29
C THR A 138 -4.45 4.06 -51.69
N ASN A 139 -3.99 2.90 -52.17
CA ASN A 139 -4.27 2.42 -53.52
C ASN A 139 -5.23 1.22 -53.53
N CYS A 140 -5.00 0.23 -52.67
CA CYS A 140 -5.82 -0.99 -52.63
C CYS A 140 -6.70 -1.11 -51.38
N ASN A 141 -6.65 -0.12 -50.47
CA ASN A 141 -7.37 -0.11 -49.19
C ASN A 141 -7.07 -1.30 -48.25
N ALA A 142 -6.03 -2.11 -48.54
CA ALA A 142 -5.53 -3.11 -47.61
C ALA A 142 -5.05 -2.41 -46.33
N TYR A 143 -5.37 -2.99 -45.17
CA TYR A 143 -4.98 -2.44 -43.88
C TYR A 143 -4.25 -3.48 -43.03
N TYR A 144 -3.31 -2.99 -42.21
CA TYR A 144 -2.63 -3.74 -41.18
C TYR A 144 -2.84 -3.05 -39.83
N LYS A 145 -3.27 -3.81 -38.82
CA LYS A 145 -3.45 -3.31 -37.46
C LYS A 145 -2.15 -3.53 -36.68
N LEU A 146 -1.53 -2.44 -36.23
CA LEU A 146 -0.29 -2.49 -35.46
C LEU A 146 -0.52 -3.30 -34.18
N GLN A 147 0.41 -4.19 -33.88
CA GLN A 147 0.40 -4.94 -32.64
C GLN A 147 0.96 -4.08 -31.48
N PRO A 148 0.68 -4.48 -30.23
CA PRO A 148 1.26 -3.80 -29.07
C PRO A 148 2.80 -3.75 -29.16
N ASN A 149 3.35 -2.54 -29.15
CA ASN A 149 4.77 -2.21 -29.28
C ASN A 149 5.36 -2.25 -30.71
N GLU A 150 4.53 -2.26 -31.75
CA GLU A 150 4.96 -2.00 -33.13
C GLU A 150 4.85 -0.50 -33.44
N SER A 151 5.91 0.12 -33.98
CA SER A 151 5.87 1.50 -34.47
C SER A 151 5.46 1.52 -35.95
N PRO A 152 4.65 2.49 -36.41
CA PRO A 152 4.38 2.69 -37.84
C PRO A 152 5.68 2.81 -38.68
N GLU A 153 6.74 3.33 -38.06
CA GLU A 153 8.05 3.58 -38.67
C GLU A 153 8.86 2.29 -38.91
N ASP A 154 8.49 1.19 -38.26
CA ASP A 154 9.16 -0.11 -38.42
C ASP A 154 8.74 -0.83 -39.73
N PHE A 155 7.71 -0.33 -40.41
CA PHE A 155 7.14 -0.92 -41.62
C PHE A 155 7.63 -0.21 -42.88
N ASN A 156 7.70 -0.96 -43.99
CA ASN A 156 7.96 -0.36 -45.29
C ASN A 156 6.78 0.53 -45.70
N ASP A 157 7.07 1.72 -46.21
CA ASP A 157 6.07 2.67 -46.71
C ASP A 157 5.31 2.14 -47.94
N GLU A 158 5.81 1.09 -48.58
CA GLU A 158 5.24 0.50 -49.79
C GLU A 158 4.44 -0.79 -49.53
N CYS A 159 3.22 -0.82 -50.03
CA CYS A 159 2.36 -2.00 -50.10
C CYS A 159 2.76 -2.87 -51.30
N GLU A 160 2.48 -4.17 -51.24
CA GLU A 160 2.75 -5.13 -52.32
C GLU A 160 2.07 -4.77 -53.65
N CYS A 161 1.00 -3.97 -53.61
CA CYS A 161 0.35 -3.45 -54.81
C CYS A 161 1.07 -2.23 -55.43
N GLY A 162 2.21 -1.79 -54.88
CA GLY A 162 2.94 -0.57 -55.26
C GLY A 162 2.35 0.74 -54.73
N GLY A 163 1.35 0.68 -53.84
CA GLY A 163 0.77 1.86 -53.18
C GLY A 163 1.49 2.22 -51.89
N LYS A 164 1.21 3.38 -51.30
CA LYS A 164 1.82 3.80 -50.03
C LYS A 164 0.93 3.54 -48.83
N PHE A 165 1.52 3.09 -47.72
CA PHE A 165 0.83 3.01 -46.44
C PHE A 165 0.74 4.38 -45.78
N ARG A 166 -0.38 4.64 -45.09
CA ARG A 166 -0.58 5.80 -44.23
C ARG A 166 -1.11 5.34 -42.88
N TYR A 167 -0.64 6.02 -41.83
CA TYR A 167 -1.07 5.78 -40.47
C TYR A 167 -2.43 6.44 -40.17
N TYR A 168 -3.32 5.70 -39.53
CA TYR A 168 -4.59 6.17 -39.02
C TYR A 168 -4.83 5.63 -37.61
N SER A 169 -5.38 6.45 -36.71
CA SER A 169 -5.76 6.00 -35.36
C SER A 169 -7.06 5.18 -35.36
N ASN A 170 -7.89 5.26 -36.41
CA ASN A 170 -9.06 4.42 -36.62
C ASN A 170 -9.38 4.26 -38.13
N ILE A 171 -10.14 3.22 -38.47
CA ILE A 171 -10.51 2.92 -39.86
C ILE A 171 -12.02 2.71 -40.07
N ASP A 172 -12.85 3.26 -39.19
CA ASP A 172 -14.31 3.16 -39.25
C ASP A 172 -14.91 3.63 -40.58
N TRP A 173 -14.19 4.51 -41.28
CA TRP A 173 -14.56 5.04 -42.59
C TRP A 173 -14.45 4.02 -43.73
N LEU A 174 -13.56 3.03 -43.65
CA LEU A 174 -13.43 1.97 -44.68
C LEU A 174 -14.68 1.11 -44.78
N SER A 175 -15.37 0.89 -43.64
CA SER A 175 -16.62 0.11 -43.60
C SER A 175 -17.82 0.80 -44.27
N LYS A 176 -17.71 2.09 -44.57
CA LYS A 176 -18.80 2.90 -45.16
C LYS A 176 -18.77 2.95 -46.69
N GLU A 177 -17.70 2.51 -47.33
CA GLU A 177 -17.54 2.53 -48.79
C GLU A 177 -18.03 1.25 -49.51
N GLU A 178 -18.39 0.19 -48.77
CA GLU A 178 -18.97 -1.04 -49.34
C GLU A 178 -20.52 -1.03 -49.45
N ASN A 179 -21.18 0.14 -49.28
CA ASN A 179 -22.62 0.34 -49.51
C ASN A 179 -22.87 1.51 -50.49
#